data_AF-A0A9E1B731-F1
#
_entry.id   AF-A0A9E1B731-F1
#
_cell.length_a   1.000
_cell.length_b   1.000
_cell.length_c   1.000
_cell.angle_alpha   90.00
_cell.angle_beta   90.00
_cell.angle_gamma   90.00
#
_symmetry.space_group_name_H-M   'P 1'
#
loop_
_entity.id
_entity.type
_entity.pdbx_description
1 polymer ?
#
loop_
_entity_poly.entity_id
_entity_poly.type
_entity_poly.pdbx_seq_one_letter_code
_entity_poly.pdbx_strand_id
1 'polypeptide(L)' 'MLDKEEYVANYARAIADLVYKGETAGLKNCVQDYLDDNEENELFNYLKLINKNKKVDDFMKFELTKLYFKDKRC' A
#
# COMPACT_ATOMS: atom_id res chain seq x y z
N MET A 1 -25.58 12.16 15.27
CA MET A 1 -25.64 10.99 14.38
C MET A 1 -24.19 10.54 14.18
N LEU A 2 -23.92 9.24 14.31
CA LEU A 2 -22.56 8.70 14.33
C LEU A 2 -21.78 9.12 13.07
N ASP A 3 -20.70 9.88 13.28
CA ASP A 3 -19.60 10.11 12.34
C ASP A 3 -18.89 8.78 12.05
N LYS A 4 -19.56 7.87 11.34
CA LYS A 4 -18.88 6.81 10.62
C LYS A 4 -18.46 7.41 9.30
N GLU A 5 -17.19 7.79 9.20
CA GLU A 5 -16.52 7.90 7.91
C GLU A 5 -16.75 6.57 7.18
N GLU A 6 -17.71 6.55 6.27
CA GLU A 6 -17.86 5.48 5.30
C GLU A 6 -16.60 5.55 4.41
N TYR A 7 -15.55 4.85 4.82
CA TYR A 7 -14.41 4.60 3.96
C TYR A 7 -14.93 3.79 2.76
N VAL A 8 -15.28 4.50 1.69
CA VAL A 8 -15.41 3.89 0.36
C VAL A 8 -14.07 3.19 0.14
N ALA A 9 -14.10 1.86 0.05
CA ALA A 9 -12.88 1.08 -0.13
C ALA A 9 -12.19 1.53 -1.42
N ASN A 10 -11.12 2.31 -1.28
CA ASN A 10 -10.30 2.75 -2.40
C ASN A 10 -9.30 1.65 -2.77
N TYR A 11 -8.73 1.74 -3.97
CA TYR A 11 -7.83 0.71 -4.48
C TYR A 11 -6.62 0.52 -3.55
N ALA A 12 -6.12 1.61 -2.94
CA ALA A 12 -5.05 1.57 -1.94
C ALA A 12 -5.38 0.64 -0.76
N ARG A 13 -6.57 0.77 -0.16
CA ARG A 13 -6.99 -0.08 0.97
C ARG A 13 -7.14 -1.55 0.56
N ALA A 14 -7.71 -1.81 -0.61
CA ALA A 14 -7.88 -3.16 -1.14
C ALA A 14 -6.55 -3.85 -1.41
N ILE A 15 -5.60 -3.14 -2.04
CA ILE A 15 -4.23 -3.65 -2.28
C ILE A 15 -3.53 -3.92 -0.95
N ALA A 16 -3.66 -3.01 0.04
CA ALA A 16 -3.06 -3.22 1.36
C ALA A 16 -3.57 -4.49 2.04
N ASP A 17 -4.87 -4.80 1.94
CA ASP A 17 -5.45 -6.04 2.48
C ASP A 17 -4.92 -7.29 1.79
N LEU A 18 -4.79 -7.28 0.45
CA LEU A 18 -4.22 -8.40 -0.30
C LEU A 18 -2.75 -8.64 0.07
N VAL A 19 -1.96 -7.56 0.15
CA VAL A 19 -0.55 -7.63 0.56
C VAL A 19 -0.42 -8.16 1.99
N TYR A 20 -1.28 -7.71 2.91
CA TYR A 20 -1.31 -8.19 4.30
C TYR A 20 -1.62 -9.69 4.40
N LYS A 21 -2.58 -10.18 3.59
CA LYS A 21 -2.92 -11.61 3.48
C LYS A 21 -1.83 -12.43 2.77
N GLY A 22 -0.85 -11.77 2.15
CA GLY A 22 0.19 -12.41 1.35
C GLY A 22 -0.28 -12.85 -0.04
N GLU A 23 -1.43 -12.35 -0.49
CA GLU A 23 -2.04 -12.61 -1.79
C GLU A 23 -1.51 -11.60 -2.82
N THR A 24 -0.19 -11.61 -3.05
CA THR A 24 0.46 -10.67 -3.97
C THR A 24 0.57 -11.19 -5.40
N ALA A 25 0.08 -12.41 -5.65
CA ALA A 25 0.05 -13.00 -6.98
C ALA A 25 -0.89 -12.20 -7.89
N GLY A 26 -0.32 -11.48 -8.86
CA GLY A 26 -1.06 -10.60 -9.77
C GLY A 26 -1.04 -9.12 -9.40
N LEU A 27 -0.41 -8.73 -8.29
CA LEU A 27 -0.25 -7.32 -7.91
C LEU A 27 0.95 -6.63 -8.57
N LYS A 28 1.57 -7.24 -9.58
CA LYS A 28 2.70 -6.65 -10.27
C LYS A 28 2.25 -5.39 -11.02
N ASN A 29 2.95 -4.27 -10.81
CA ASN A 29 2.63 -2.95 -11.34
C ASN A 29 1.27 -2.39 -10.88
N CYS A 30 0.62 -2.97 -9.87
CA CYS A 30 -0.73 -2.55 -9.47
C CYS A 30 -0.79 -1.10 -8.99
N VAL A 31 0.31 -0.60 -8.39
CA VAL A 31 0.42 0.79 -7.98
C VAL A 31 0.36 1.71 -9.20
N GLN A 32 1.11 1.40 -10.25
CA GLN A 32 1.14 2.19 -11.47
C GLN A 32 -0.17 2.11 -12.26
N ASP A 33 -0.81 0.93 -12.28
CA ASP A 33 -1.97 0.66 -13.13
C ASP A 33 -3.28 1.14 -12.51
N TYR A 34 -3.39 1.19 -11.18
CA TYR A 34 -4.65 1.44 -10.48
C TYR A 34 -4.65 2.65 -9.54
N LEU A 35 -3.49 3.15 -9.11
CA LEU A 35 -3.43 4.21 -8.10
C LEU A 35 -2.99 5.55 -8.70
N ASP A 36 -3.60 6.62 -8.21
CA ASP A 36 -3.06 7.97 -8.36
C ASP A 36 -1.98 8.29 -7.31
N ASP A 37 -1.35 9.47 -7.41
CA ASP A 37 -0.29 9.88 -6.48
C ASP A 37 -0.77 9.95 -5.02
N ASN A 38 -2.04 10.29 -4.76
CA ASN A 38 -2.57 10.35 -3.39
C ASN A 38 -2.79 8.93 -2.85
N GLU A 39 -3.40 8.06 -3.65
CA GLU A 39 -3.63 6.66 -3.32
C GLU A 39 -2.33 5.87 -3.15
N GLU A 40 -1.29 6.17 -3.93
CA GLU A 40 0.06 5.61 -3.75
C GLU A 40 0.61 5.95 -2.36
N ASN A 41 0.50 7.21 -1.93
CA ASN A 41 0.93 7.65 -0.61
C ASN A 41 0.10 7.01 0.51
N GLU A 42 -1.22 6.88 0.33
CA GLU A 42 -2.09 6.19 1.28
C GLU A 42 -1.70 4.71 1.43
N LEU A 43 -1.51 3.99 0.32
CA LEU A 43 -1.07 2.60 0.34
C LEU A 43 0.24 2.47 1.09
N PHE A 44 1.22 3.33 0.81
CA PHE A 44 2.51 3.32 1.49
C PHE A 44 2.36 3.49 3.01
N ASN A 45 1.50 4.43 3.45
CA ASN A 45 1.22 4.65 4.86
C ASN A 45 0.54 3.45 5.53
N TYR A 46 -0.45 2.83 4.85
CA TYR A 46 -1.06 1.59 5.35
C TYR A 46 -0.01 0.50 5.54
N LEU A 47 0.80 0.23 4.51
CA LEU A 47 1.81 -0.82 4.54
C LEU A 47 2.89 -0.57 5.60
N LYS A 48 3.30 0.69 5.84
CA LYS A 48 4.22 1.04 6.93
C LYS A 48 3.70 0.64 8.31
N LEU A 49 2.41 0.84 8.58
CA LEU A 49 1.80 0.48 9.86
C LEU A 49 1.77 -1.03 10.10
N ILE A 50 1.72 -1.82 9.02
CA ILE A 50 1.64 -3.29 9.06
C ILE A 50 2.95 -3.99 8.62
N ASN A 51 4.04 -3.25 8.41
CA ASN A 51 5.35 -3.76 7.95
C ASN A 51 6.06 -4.57 9.05
N LYS A 52 5.45 -5.69 9.46
CA LYS A 52 6.00 -6.67 10.40
C LYS A 52 6.52 -7.91 9.68
N ASN A 53 6.47 -7.94 8.35
CA ASN A 53 6.79 -9.12 7.54
C ASN A 53 7.60 -8.73 6.30
N LYS A 54 8.65 -9.50 6.01
CA LYS A 54 9.50 -9.36 4.83
C LYS A 54 8.71 -9.29 3.52
N LYS A 55 7.58 -9.99 3.39
CA LYS A 55 6.73 -9.91 2.19
C LYS A 55 6.17 -8.51 1.94
N VAL A 56 5.78 -7.81 3.01
CA VAL A 56 5.27 -6.43 2.93
C VAL A 56 6.42 -5.49 2.59
N ASP A 57 7.58 -5.66 3.24
CA ASP A 57 8.78 -4.85 2.94
C ASP A 57 9.25 -5.02 1.49
N ASP A 58 9.30 -6.26 0.98
CA ASP A 58 9.67 -6.57 -0.40
C ASP A 58 8.65 -5.95 -1.36
N PHE A 59 7.34 -6.05 -1.08
CA PHE A 59 6.31 -5.40 -1.89
C PHE A 59 6.52 -3.88 -1.94
N MET A 60 6.69 -3.21 -0.79
CA MET A 60 6.95 -1.77 -0.73
C MET A 60 8.23 -1.39 -1.49
N LYS A 61 9.27 -2.21 -1.41
CA LYS A 61 10.53 -1.97 -2.10
C LYS A 61 10.38 -2.02 -3.62
N PHE A 62 9.55 -2.90 -4.17
CA PHE A 62 9.39 -3.08 -5.60
C PHE A 62 8.29 -2.19 -6.18
N GLU A 63 7.09 -2.23 -5.62
CA GLU A 63 5.92 -1.51 -6.15
C GLU A 63 5.90 -0.04 -5.70
N LEU A 64 6.46 0.29 -4.54
CA LEU A 64 6.51 1.65 -3.98
C LEU A 64 7.94 2.18 -3.88
N THR A 65 8.79 1.80 -4.84
CA THR A 65 10.24 2.06 -4.86
C THR A 65 10.60 3.52 -4.50
N LYS A 66 9.90 4.49 -5.10
CA LYS A 66 10.17 5.93 -4.91
C LYS A 66 9.97 6.33 -3.44
N LEU A 67 8.84 5.95 -2.85
CA LEU A 67 8.48 6.28 -1.47
C LEU A 67 9.36 5.50 -0.48
N TYR A 68 9.62 4.23 -0.75
CA TYR A 68 10.45 3.37 0.10
C TYR A 68 11.87 3.91 0.28
N PHE A 69 12.56 4.29 -0.80
CA PHE A 69 13.91 4.83 -0.71
C PHE A 69 13.97 6.28 -0.22
N LYS A 70 12.89 7.05 -0.40
CA LYS A 70 12.76 8.39 0.18
C LYS A 70 12.68 8.30 1.71
N ASP A 71 11.87 7.38 2.24
CA ASP A 71 11.70 7.16 3.68
C ASP A 71 12.99 6.66 4.36
N LYS A 72 13.76 5.80 3.69
CA LYS A 72 15.04 5.26 4.22
C LYS A 72 16.26 6.18 4.08
N ARG A 73 16.13 7.30 3.37
CA ARG A 73 17.20 8.32 3.26
C ARG A 73 17.12 9.38 4.36
N CYS A 74 16.13 9.29 5.25
CA CYS A 74 16.00 10.13 6.42
C CYS A 74 16.54 9.44 7.68
#